data_AF-A0AAW2DAA8-F1
#
_entry.id   AF-A0AAW2DAA8-F1
#
_cell.length_a   1.000
_cell.length_b   1.000
_cell.length_c   1.000
_cell.angle_alpha   90.00
_cell.angle_beta   90.00
_cell.angle_gamma   90.00
#
_symmetry.space_group_name_H-M   'P 1'
#
loop_
_entity.id
_entity.type
_entity.pdbx_description
1 polymer ?
#
loop_
_entity_poly.entity_id
_entity_poly.type
_entity_poly.pdbx_seq_one_letter_code
_entity_poly.pdbx_strand_id
1 'polypeptide(L)'
;MASELIPISERLLGSDTPQGNTELPRARAVPSKHIPDQVITDRYGLVYHASKTKWTYYKPSHKTFMIKKKLAKKMRQNRPIPHWIRMRTDNTIRYNAKRRHWRRTKLGF
;
A
#
# COMPACT_ATOMS: atom_id res chain seq x y z
N MET A 1 52.05 -14.54 -39.53
CA MET A 1 53.22 -14.37 -38.65
C MET A 1 53.15 -12.97 -38.08
N ALA A 2 53.19 -12.86 -36.75
CA ALA A 2 52.75 -11.70 -35.97
C ALA A 2 53.77 -10.54 -35.91
N SER A 3 53.24 -9.32 -35.77
CA SER A 3 53.78 -8.16 -35.00
C SER A 3 52.89 -6.95 -35.35
N GLU A 4 52.54 -5.97 -34.51
CA GLU A 4 52.95 -5.57 -33.16
C GLU A 4 51.92 -4.53 -32.64
N LEU A 5 51.91 -4.32 -31.32
CA LEU A 5 50.97 -3.48 -30.59
C LEU A 5 51.28 -1.97 -30.66
N ILE A 6 50.23 -1.19 -30.45
CA ILE A 6 50.06 0.27 -30.53
C ILE A 6 50.98 1.05 -29.57
N PRO A 7 51.52 2.24 -29.95
CA PRO A 7 51.96 3.25 -29.01
C PRO A 7 50.89 4.34 -28.75
N ILE A 8 50.64 4.53 -27.47
CA ILE A 8 49.81 5.55 -26.83
C ILE A 8 50.52 6.91 -26.92
N SER A 9 49.82 7.93 -27.45
CA SER A 9 49.88 9.36 -27.05
C SER A 9 49.74 10.33 -28.23
N GLU A 10 48.53 10.44 -28.75
CA GLU A 10 48.01 11.63 -29.43
C GLU A 10 46.71 11.91 -28.65
N ARG A 11 46.32 13.11 -28.22
CA ARG A 11 46.23 14.32 -29.02
C ARG A 11 45.61 15.43 -28.13
N LEU A 12 46.29 16.59 -28.08
CA LEU A 12 45.77 17.98 -28.05
C LEU A 12 44.99 18.55 -26.84
N LEU A 13 45.68 19.50 -26.19
CA LEU A 13 45.28 20.85 -25.76
C LEU A 13 43.86 21.35 -26.07
N GLY A 14 43.23 21.93 -25.06
CA GLY A 14 42.08 22.82 -25.18
C GLY A 14 41.75 23.47 -23.84
N SER A 15 42.16 24.73 -23.68
CA SER A 15 41.74 25.65 -22.63
C SER A 15 40.23 25.90 -22.71
N ASP A 16 39.53 25.75 -21.60
CA ASP A 16 38.31 26.50 -21.26
C ASP A 16 37.96 26.15 -19.81
N THR A 17 38.16 27.08 -18.88
CA THR A 17 37.58 26.98 -17.53
C THR A 17 36.26 27.72 -17.56
N PRO A 18 35.09 27.05 -17.64
CA PRO A 18 33.84 27.76 -17.45
C PRO A 18 33.68 27.99 -15.95
N GLN A 19 33.83 29.24 -15.51
CA GLN A 19 33.21 29.68 -14.26
C GLN A 19 31.70 29.65 -14.44
N GLY A 20 31.13 28.45 -14.29
CA GLY A 20 29.71 28.19 -14.22
C GLY A 20 29.47 27.50 -12.89
N ASN A 21 28.88 28.24 -11.97
CA ASN A 21 28.14 27.76 -10.81
C ASN A 21 27.35 26.48 -11.16
N THR A 22 27.96 25.33 -10.90
CA THR A 22 27.29 24.02 -10.98
C THR A 22 26.30 23.96 -9.83
N GLU A 23 25.13 24.57 -10.01
CA GLU A 23 23.95 24.08 -9.31
C GLU A 23 23.74 22.64 -9.77
N LEU A 24 24.10 21.69 -8.90
CA LEU A 24 23.65 20.31 -9.03
C LEU A 24 22.15 20.37 -9.37
N PRO A 25 21.65 19.63 -10.38
CA PRO A 25 20.25 19.69 -10.72
C PRO A 25 19.48 19.37 -9.45
N ARG A 26 18.80 20.38 -8.88
CA ARG A 26 17.93 20.21 -7.73
C ARG A 26 17.01 19.08 -8.13
N ALA A 27 17.17 17.92 -7.48
CA ALA A 27 16.46 16.71 -7.85
C ALA A 27 15.00 17.08 -8.04
N ARG A 28 14.50 17.04 -9.29
CA ARG A 28 13.07 17.17 -9.52
C ARG A 28 12.48 16.06 -8.69
N ALA A 29 11.71 16.42 -7.66
CA ALA A 29 11.07 15.45 -6.80
C ALA A 29 10.32 14.48 -7.70
N VAL A 30 10.80 13.24 -7.77
CA VAL A 30 10.10 12.18 -8.48
C VAL A 30 8.74 12.12 -7.80
N PRO A 31 7.61 12.36 -8.51
CA PRO A 31 6.31 12.24 -7.88
C PRO A 31 6.23 10.82 -7.33
N SER A 32 6.10 10.75 -5.99
CA SER A 32 6.00 9.49 -5.25
C SER A 32 4.93 8.65 -5.92
N LYS A 33 5.36 7.61 -6.65
CA LYS A 33 4.43 6.64 -7.20
C LYS A 33 3.65 6.11 -6.02
N HIS A 34 2.32 6.24 -6.04
CA HIS A 34 1.46 5.62 -5.05
C HIS A 34 1.71 4.11 -5.12
N ILE A 35 2.56 3.61 -4.22
CA ILE A 35 2.76 2.19 -3.99
C ILE A 35 1.49 1.75 -3.24
N PRO A 36 0.65 0.86 -3.79
CA PRO A 36 -0.53 0.38 -3.07
C PRO A 36 -0.08 -0.30 -1.78
N ASP A 37 -0.95 -0.33 -0.76
CA ASP A 37 -0.70 -0.99 0.53
C ASP A 37 -0.27 -2.47 0.31
N GLN A 38 1.03 -2.71 0.18
CA GLN A 38 1.58 -4.05 -0.03
C GLN A 38 1.54 -4.77 1.31
N VAL A 39 0.70 -5.80 1.41
CA VAL A 39 0.72 -6.74 2.54
C VAL A 39 1.94 -7.64 2.33
N ILE A 40 3.02 -7.37 3.07
CA ILE A 40 4.23 -8.20 3.05
C ILE A 40 4.05 -9.27 4.13
N THR A 41 3.97 -10.53 3.70
CA THR A 41 4.03 -11.70 4.60
C THR A 41 5.42 -12.30 4.56
N ASP A 42 6.06 -12.47 5.72
CA ASP A 42 7.34 -13.18 5.78
C ASP A 42 7.15 -14.71 5.72
N ARG A 43 8.26 -15.47 5.64
CA ARG A 43 8.30 -16.94 5.60
C ARG A 43 7.58 -17.61 6.80
N TYR A 44 7.32 -16.86 7.87
CA TYR A 44 6.67 -17.33 9.10
C TYR A 44 5.19 -16.91 9.20
N GLY A 45 4.65 -16.19 8.21
CA GLY A 45 3.25 -15.78 8.16
C GLY A 45 2.92 -14.50 8.93
N LEU A 46 3.92 -13.68 9.28
CA LEU A 46 3.72 -12.41 9.97
C LEU A 46 3.26 -11.32 8.99
N VAL A 47 2.16 -10.65 9.36
CA VAL A 47 1.54 -9.58 8.57
C VAL A 47 2.01 -8.22 9.08
N TYR A 48 2.75 -7.51 8.26
CA TYR A 48 3.22 -6.15 8.54
C TYR A 48 2.30 -5.13 7.85
N HIS A 49 1.83 -4.13 8.60
CA HIS A 49 1.16 -2.97 8.04
C HIS A 49 2.16 -1.82 7.92
N ALA A 50 2.49 -1.43 6.69
CA ALA A 50 3.31 -0.25 6.44
C ALA A 50 2.47 1.01 6.65
N SER A 51 2.79 1.80 7.68
CA SER A 51 2.36 3.20 7.77
C SER A 51 3.59 4.09 7.67
N LYS A 52 3.43 5.35 7.25
CA LYS A 52 4.53 6.27 6.89
C LYS A 52 5.63 6.47 7.96
N THR A 53 5.43 6.03 9.21
CA THR A 53 6.36 6.29 10.32
C THR A 53 6.64 5.11 11.25
N LYS A 54 6.02 3.93 11.07
CA LYS A 54 6.27 2.79 12.00
C LYS A 54 5.72 1.47 11.48
N TRP A 55 6.50 0.40 11.74
CA TRP A 55 6.12 -0.99 11.63
C TRP A 55 5.48 -1.45 12.94
N THR A 56 4.20 -1.80 12.93
CA THR A 56 3.53 -2.34 14.13
C THR A 56 3.15 -3.79 13.92
N TYR A 57 3.52 -4.64 14.89
CA TYR A 57 3.16 -6.05 14.92
C TYR A 57 1.68 -6.19 15.28
N TYR A 58 0.85 -6.59 14.31
CA TYR A 58 -0.56 -6.84 14.55
C TYR A 58 -0.72 -8.23 15.20
N LYS A 59 -0.97 -8.30 16.52
CA LYS A 59 -1.44 -9.53 17.18
C LYS A 59 -2.94 -9.71 16.92
N PRO A 60 -3.37 -10.62 16.02
CA PRO A 60 -4.80 -10.82 15.76
C PRO A 60 -5.57 -11.32 16.99
N SER A 61 -4.94 -12.04 17.92
CA SER A 61 -5.61 -12.60 19.11
C SER A 61 -5.77 -11.59 20.27
N HIS A 62 -4.81 -10.69 20.47
CA HIS A 62 -4.81 -9.74 21.59
C HIS A 62 -5.44 -8.41 21.15
N LYS A 63 -6.73 -8.21 21.48
CA LYS A 63 -7.52 -7.03 21.08
C LYS A 63 -8.02 -6.25 22.29
N THR A 64 -8.07 -4.92 22.17
CA THR A 64 -8.69 -4.05 23.18
C THR A 64 -10.21 -4.24 23.23
N PHE A 65 -10.84 -3.86 24.35
CA PHE A 65 -12.29 -3.96 24.53
C PHE A 65 -13.08 -3.16 23.49
N MET A 66 -12.61 -1.96 23.13
CA MET A 66 -13.25 -1.13 22.11
C MET A 66 -13.28 -1.81 20.74
N ILE A 67 -12.18 -2.45 20.33
CA ILE A 67 -12.12 -3.20 19.06
C ILE A 67 -13.03 -4.43 19.13
N LYS A 68 -13.06 -5.16 20.25
CA LYS A 68 -13.98 -6.29 20.45
C LYS A 68 -15.45 -5.85 20.31
N LYS A 69 -15.84 -4.72 20.92
CA LYS A 69 -17.17 -4.12 20.76
C LYS A 69 -17.51 -3.81 19.30
N LYS A 70 -16.59 -3.15 18.58
CA LYS A 70 -16.77 -2.83 17.14
C LYS A 70 -16.94 -4.12 16.32
N LEU A 71 -16.09 -5.13 16.52
CA LEU A 71 -16.17 -6.42 15.83
C LEU A 71 -17.49 -7.14 16.11
N ALA A 72 -17.90 -7.23 17.37
CA ALA A 72 -19.18 -7.84 17.76
C ALA A 72 -20.37 -7.13 17.12
N LYS A 73 -20.36 -5.79 17.07
CA LYS A 73 -21.42 -5.01 16.39
C LYS A 73 -21.46 -5.29 14.90
N LYS A 74 -20.30 -5.33 14.22
CA LYS A 74 -20.21 -5.63 12.79
C LYS A 74 -20.64 -7.06 12.46
N MET A 75 -20.36 -8.02 13.35
CA MET A 75 -20.88 -9.39 13.24
C MET A 75 -22.40 -9.41 13.37
N ARG A 76 -22.96 -8.75 14.39
CA ARG A 76 -24.41 -8.69 14.62
C ARG A 76 -25.18 -8.00 13.49
N GLN A 77 -24.60 -7.00 12.84
CA GLN A 77 -25.19 -6.32 11.67
C GLN A 77 -25.21 -7.17 10.40
N ASN A 78 -24.33 -8.18 10.30
CA ASN A 78 -24.12 -8.95 9.08
C ASN A 78 -25.11 -10.11 8.92
N ARG A 79 -26.41 -9.81 9.01
CA ARG A 79 -27.52 -10.78 8.96
C ARG A 79 -28.50 -10.48 7.82
N PRO A 80 -29.23 -11.50 7.30
CA PRO A 80 -30.27 -11.28 6.30
C PRO A 80 -31.46 -10.52 6.90
N ILE A 81 -32.29 -9.94 6.03
CA ILE A 81 -33.53 -9.28 6.45
C ILE A 81 -34.56 -10.35 6.83
N PRO A 82 -35.29 -10.20 7.94
CA PRO A 82 -36.37 -11.12 8.31
C PRO A 82 -37.49 -11.17 7.27
N HIS A 83 -38.10 -12.35 7.08
CA HIS A 83 -39.11 -12.56 6.04
C HIS A 83 -40.35 -11.68 6.22
N TRP A 84 -40.87 -11.58 7.45
CA TRP A 84 -42.06 -10.77 7.76
C TRP A 84 -41.89 -9.27 7.45
N ILE A 85 -40.65 -8.75 7.45
CA ILE A 85 -40.39 -7.38 7.01
C ILE A 85 -40.74 -7.22 5.53
N ARG A 86 -40.44 -8.22 4.70
CA ARG A 86 -40.77 -8.20 3.26
C ARG A 86 -42.27 -8.26 2.99
N MET A 87 -43.04 -8.79 3.94
CA MET A 87 -44.50 -8.90 3.84
C MET A 87 -45.24 -7.64 4.31
N ARG A 88 -44.55 -6.66 4.92
CA ARG A 88 -45.19 -5.40 5.30
C ARG A 88 -45.63 -4.62 4.07
N THR A 89 -46.82 -4.02 4.13
CA THR A 89 -47.36 -3.11 3.12
C THR A 89 -46.41 -1.93 2.90
N ASP A 90 -46.33 -1.45 1.65
CA ASP A 90 -45.50 -0.32 1.21
C ASP A 90 -44.00 -0.44 1.52
N ASN A 91 -43.49 -1.66 1.71
CA ASN A 91 -42.06 -1.87 1.93
C ASN A 91 -41.30 -2.18 0.62
N THR A 92 -40.44 -1.25 0.23
CA THR A 92 -39.55 -1.37 -0.93
C THR A 92 -38.28 -2.18 -0.64
N ILE A 93 -37.96 -2.44 0.63
CA ILE A 93 -36.70 -3.09 1.04
C ILE A 93 -36.77 -4.61 0.83
N ARG A 94 -35.96 -5.12 -0.11
CA ARG A 94 -35.90 -6.55 -0.47
C ARG A 94 -34.74 -7.29 0.18
N TYR A 95 -33.55 -6.69 0.23
CA TYR A 95 -32.32 -7.29 0.72
C TYR A 95 -31.47 -6.30 1.53
N ASN A 96 -30.53 -6.80 2.33
CA ASN A 96 -29.62 -5.94 3.11
C ASN A 96 -28.44 -5.51 2.24
N ALA A 97 -28.56 -4.33 1.61
CA ALA A 97 -27.51 -3.77 0.75
C ALA A 97 -26.17 -3.54 1.49
N LYS A 98 -26.20 -3.36 2.81
CA LYS A 98 -25.00 -3.13 3.64
C LYS A 98 -24.41 -4.42 4.24
N ARG A 99 -24.90 -5.59 3.81
CA ARG A 99 -24.35 -6.89 4.23
C ARG A 99 -22.92 -7.04 3.68
N ARG A 100 -22.03 -7.65 4.48
CA ARG A 100 -20.59 -7.72 4.19
C ARG A 100 -20.11 -9.17 4.10
N HIS A 101 -19.23 -9.47 3.15
CA HIS A 101 -18.47 -10.73 3.14
C HIS A 101 -17.00 -10.47 3.48
N TRP A 102 -16.43 -11.27 4.39
CA TRP A 102 -15.10 -11.01 4.95
C TRP A 102 -13.94 -11.16 3.95
N ARG A 103 -14.13 -11.95 2.89
CA ARG A 103 -13.16 -12.07 1.80
C ARG A 103 -13.23 -10.88 0.83
N ARG A 104 -14.42 -10.30 0.61
CA ARG A 104 -14.65 -9.24 -0.38
C ARG A 104 -14.30 -7.85 0.15
N THR A 105 -14.73 -7.52 1.36
CA THR A 105 -14.60 -6.15 1.91
C THR A 105 -14.10 -6.16 3.35
N LYS A 106 -13.02 -5.41 3.60
CA LYS A 106 -12.37 -5.27 4.92
C LYS A 106 -13.04 -4.15 5.73
N LEU A 107 -12.86 -4.19 7.06
CA LEU A 107 -13.59 -3.30 7.98
C LEU A 107 -12.96 -1.91 8.15
N GLY A 108 -11.71 -1.70 7.71
CA GLY A 108 -11.07 -0.39 7.56
C GLY A 108 -11.12 0.48 8.83
N PHE A 109 -10.58 -0.01 9.94
CA PHE A 109 -10.42 0.74 11.18
C PHE A 109 -9.13 0.37 11.88
#